data_AF-S6GJC2-F1
#
_entry.id   AF-S6GJC2-F1
#
_cell.length_a   1.000
_cell.length_b   1.000
_cell.length_c   1.000
_cell.angle_alpha   90.00
_cell.angle_beta   90.00
_cell.angle_gamma   90.00
#
_symmetry.space_group_name_H-M   'P 1'
#
loop_
_entity.id
_entity.type
_entity.pdbx_description
1 polymer ?
#
loop_
_entity_poly.entity_id
_entity_poly.type
_entity_poly.pdbx_seq_one_letter_code
_entity_poly.pdbx_strand_id
1 'polypeptide(L)' 'MRESFRLNQDKLPAHDMIIMARKGAGEVSSEDLHRLAKKCWSRLNKKIKKGNAA' A
#
# COMPACT_ATOMS: atom_id res chain seq x y z
N MET A 1 6.88 3.91 4.99
CA MET A 1 5.43 3.73 4.72
C MET A 1 4.65 5.01 4.52
N ARG A 2 4.54 5.92 5.52
CA ARG A 2 3.77 7.18 5.37
C ARG A 2 4.18 8.01 4.15
N GLU A 3 5.48 8.11 3.90
CA GLU A 3 6.00 8.79 2.71
C GLU A 3 5.55 8.12 1.40
N SER A 4 5.62 6.78 1.32
CA SER A 4 5.12 6.07 0.14
C SER A 4 3.63 6.31 -0.09
N PHE A 5 2.82 6.40 0.97
CA PHE A 5 1.41 6.76 0.83
C PHE A 5 1.26 8.16 0.23
N ARG A 6 1.92 9.18 0.80
CA ARG A 6 1.88 10.57 0.30
C ARG A 6 2.28 10.67 -1.18
N LEU A 7 3.35 10.00 -1.58
CA LEU A 7 3.86 10.01 -2.96
C LEU A 7 2.97 9.29 -3.99
N ASN A 8 2.00 8.48 -3.53
CA ASN A 8 1.10 7.73 -4.42
C ASN A 8 -0.37 8.09 -4.18
N GLN A 9 -0.65 9.11 -3.35
CA GLN A 9 -2.00 9.44 -2.90
C GLN A 9 -2.93 9.79 -4.08
N ASP A 10 -2.39 10.40 -5.13
CA ASP A 10 -3.06 10.70 -6.39
C ASP A 10 -3.56 9.45 -7.14
N LYS A 11 -2.90 8.30 -6.94
CA LYS A 11 -3.19 7.02 -7.61
C LYS A 11 -3.94 6.04 -6.71
N LEU A 12 -4.20 6.41 -5.46
CA LEU A 12 -4.90 5.59 -4.49
C LEU A 12 -6.36 6.03 -4.40
N PRO A 13 -7.31 5.09 -4.24
CA PRO A 13 -8.71 5.42 -4.08
C PRO A 13 -8.96 6.05 -2.70
N ALA A 14 -9.97 6.90 -2.62
CA ALA A 14 -10.39 7.57 -1.39
C ALA A 14 -11.11 6.59 -0.46
N HIS A 15 -10.35 5.75 0.24
CA HIS A 15 -10.84 4.77 1.21
C HIS A 15 -10.02 4.85 2.49
N ASP A 16 -10.66 4.55 3.62
CA ASP A 16 -9.96 4.42 4.89
C ASP A 16 -9.07 3.18 4.89
N MET A 17 -7.82 3.35 5.32
CA MET A 17 -6.80 2.31 5.26
C MET A 17 -6.03 2.23 6.58
N ILE A 18 -5.89 0.99 7.08
CA ILE A 18 -5.05 0.68 8.23
C ILE A 18 -3.82 -0.09 7.75
N ILE A 19 -2.62 0.41 8.08
CA ILE A 19 -1.35 -0.26 7.78
C ILE A 19 -0.83 -0.88 9.07
N MET A 20 -0.70 -2.20 9.08
CA MET A 20 -0.18 -2.94 10.24
C MET A 20 1.21 -3.50 9.93
N ALA A 21 2.21 -3.08 10.72
CA ALA A 21 3.53 -3.69 10.69
C ALA A 21 3.48 -5.06 11.38
N ARG A 22 3.99 -6.09 10.69
CA ARG A 22 4.14 -7.45 11.26
C ARG A 22 5.51 -7.56 11.94
N LYS A 23 5.70 -8.58 12.79
CA LYS A 23 7.02 -8.92 13.35
C LYS A 23 8.05 -9.03 12.22
N GLY A 24 9.24 -8.47 12.41
CA GLY A 24 10.31 -8.41 11.41
C GLY A 24 10.20 -7.25 10.42
N ALA A 25 9.14 -6.42 10.46
CA ALA A 25 9.03 -5.27 9.55
C ALA A 25 10.14 -4.22 9.72
N GLY A 26 10.76 -4.15 10.90
CA GLY A 26 11.90 -3.26 11.17
C GLY A 26 13.24 -3.76 10.63
N GLU A 27 13.32 -5.04 10.26
CA GLU A 27 14.53 -5.65 9.66
C GLU A 27 14.56 -5.48 8.14
N VAL A 28 13.43 -5.06 7.56
CA VAL A 28 13.31 -4.81 6.12
C VAL A 28 14.00 -3.49 5.78
N SER A 29 14.89 -3.53 4.79
CA SER A 29 15.56 -2.32 4.29
C SER A 29 14.52 -1.29 3.82
N SER A 30 14.88 -0.01 3.88
CA SER A 30 14.01 1.07 3.40
C SER A 30 13.59 0.83 1.93
N GLU A 31 14.55 0.46 1.08
CA GLU A 31 14.33 0.19 -0.35
C GLU A 31 13.33 -0.95 -0.57
N ASP A 32 13.48 -2.05 0.18
CA ASP A 32 12.56 -3.18 0.15
C ASP A 32 11.17 -2.80 0.63
N LEU A 33 11.08 -2.00 1.69
CA LEU A 33 9.83 -1.52 2.24
C LEU A 33 9.09 -0.64 1.21
N HIS A 34 9.79 0.25 0.52
CA HIS A 34 9.21 1.06 -0.56
C HIS A 34 8.74 0.20 -1.75
N ARG A 35 9.53 -0.81 -2.12
CA ARG A 35 9.16 -1.77 -3.18
C ARG A 35 7.92 -2.59 -2.80
N LEU A 36 7.84 -3.05 -1.56
CA LEU A 36 6.68 -3.76 -1.01
C LEU A 36 5.44 -2.85 -0.99
N ALA A 37 5.58 -1.60 -0.55
CA ALA A 37 4.49 -0.64 -0.53
C ALA A 37 3.87 -0.45 -1.92
N LYS A 38 4.70 -0.24 -2.97
CA LYS A 38 4.23 -0.14 -4.37
C LYS A 38 3.43 -1.37 -4.81
N LYS A 39 3.89 -2.58 -4.44
CA LYS A 39 3.15 -3.82 -4.73
C LYS A 39 1.79 -3.86 -4.01
N CYS A 40 1.73 -3.43 -2.75
CA CYS A 40 0.49 -3.37 -1.98
C CYS A 40 -0.51 -2.39 -2.60
N TRP A 41 -0.07 -1.19 -3.03
CA TRP A 41 -0.91 -0.20 -3.71
C TRP A 41 -1.52 -0.75 -5.00
N SER A 42 -0.71 -1.41 -5.84
CA SER A 42 -1.22 -2.06 -7.06
C SER A 42 -2.30 -3.11 -6.77
N ARG A 43 -2.08 -3.93 -5.73
CA ARG A 43 -3.03 -4.97 -5.31
C ARG A 43 -4.33 -4.37 -4.75
N LEU A 44 -4.23 -3.30 -3.96
CA LEU A 44 -5.38 -2.58 -3.42
C LEU A 44 -6.27 -2.05 -4.54
N ASN A 45 -5.68 -1.34 -5.51
CA ASN A 45 -6.42 -0.78 -6.65
C ASN A 45 -7.13 -1.86 -7.45
N LYS A 46 -6.49 -3.02 -7.66
CA LYS A 46 -7.11 -4.16 -8.35
C LYS A 46 -8.28 -4.75 -7.54
N LYS A 47 -8.14 -4.86 -6.22
CA LYS A 47 -9.21 -5.39 -5.35
C LYS A 47 -10.42 -4.48 -5.34
N ILE A 48 -10.23 -3.17 -5.22
CA ILE A 48 -11.35 -2.20 -5.22
C ILE A 48 -12.05 -2.19 -6.59
N LYS A 49 -11.30 -2.19 -7.69
CA LYS A 49 -11.88 -2.31 -9.04
C LYS A 49 -12.76 -3.56 -9.18
N LYS A 50 -12.33 -4.70 -8.62
CA LYS A 50 -13.11 -5.94 -8.64
C LYS A 50 -14.32 -5.89 -7.69
N GLY A 51 -14.18 -5.30 -6.51
CA GLY A 51 -15.26 -5.17 -5.53
C GLY A 51 -16.39 -4.25 -6.00
N ASN A 52 -16.07 -3.21 -6.78
CA ASN A 52 -17.06 -2.31 -7.36
C ASN A 52 -17.76 -2.88 -8.61
N ALA A 53 -17.27 -4.01 -9.15
CA ALA A 53 -17.83 -4.68 -10.32
C ALA A 53 -18.76 -5.85 -9.94
N ALA A 54 -18.98 -6.08 -8.65
CA ALA A 54 -19.80 -7.15 -8.08
C ALA A 54 -21.08 -6.60 -7.44
#